data_AF-A0A6A6E185-F1
#
_entry.id   AF-A0A6A6E185-F1
#
_cell.length_a   1.000
_cell.length_b   1.000
_cell.length_c   1.000
_cell.angle_alpha   90.00
_cell.angle_beta   90.00
_cell.angle_gamma   90.00
#
_symmetry.space_group_name_H-M   'P 1'
#
loop_
_entity.id
_entity.type
_entity.pdbx_description
1 polymer ?
#
loop_
_entity_poly.entity_id
_entity_poly.type
_entity_poly.pdbx_seq_one_letter_code
_entity_poly.pdbx_strand_id
1 'polypeptide(L)'
;MQGHHGNPRWPDLLLEPNTRPISQEQLTLEVKSIYAGLTKIEAKCIHVAQAYGFPGPNSKLANDHWQALIALHHTLLHEHYDFFLSSQYASASPSLHRLASKYSIPARMWKHGIHSFLNLLRRRLPESLDYMLAFIYLAYQIMALLYETVPTFEDTWTEYLGDLGRYRMAIEDKDRKRWAGVARSWYSKGVDKNPSVGYLYHHLAILARLNALQQLYYYAQSLTYVSIGSFVLAFHFGRH
;
A
#
# COMPACT_ATOMS: atom_id res chain seq x y z
N MET A 1 51.28 9.60 0.83
CA MET A 1 50.76 10.88 0.30
C MET A 1 49.91 10.55 -0.92
N GLN A 2 48.58 10.46 -0.78
CA GLN A 2 47.65 10.31 -1.91
C GLN A 2 46.83 11.60 -1.99
N GLY A 3 46.96 12.29 -3.12
CA GLY A 3 46.38 13.62 -3.33
C GLY A 3 44.88 13.54 -3.54
N HIS A 4 44.17 14.43 -2.85
CA HIS A 4 42.77 14.72 -3.14
C HIS A 4 42.66 15.48 -4.46
N HIS A 5 42.03 14.86 -5.46
CA HIS A 5 41.60 15.58 -6.67
C HIS A 5 40.30 16.32 -6.37
N GLY A 6 40.40 17.53 -5.83
CA GLY A 6 39.29 18.47 -5.75
C GLY A 6 38.87 18.94 -7.15
N ASN A 7 37.56 19.14 -7.36
CA ASN A 7 37.03 19.70 -8.60
C ASN A 7 37.53 21.16 -8.75
N PRO A 8 38.30 21.50 -9.81
CA PRO A 8 38.93 22.82 -9.94
C PRO A 8 37.93 23.99 -10.10
N ARG A 9 36.64 23.70 -10.30
CA ARG A 9 35.59 24.72 -10.39
C ARG A 9 34.99 25.13 -9.03
N TRP A 10 35.07 24.28 -8.00
CA TRP A 10 34.41 24.49 -6.70
C TRP A 10 35.24 23.89 -5.56
N PRO A 11 36.30 24.58 -5.09
CA PRO A 11 37.23 24.06 -4.10
C PRO A 11 36.61 23.81 -2.71
N ASP A 12 35.48 24.46 -2.38
CA ASP A 12 34.80 24.36 -1.08
C ASP A 12 33.66 23.32 -1.04
N LEU A 13 33.37 22.66 -2.16
CA LEU A 13 32.41 21.56 -2.21
C LEU A 13 33.12 20.28 -1.79
N LEU A 14 32.97 19.93 -0.50
CA LEU A 14 33.31 18.60 0.00
C LEU A 14 32.59 17.55 -0.87
N LEU A 15 33.36 16.79 -1.66
CA LEU A 15 32.90 15.57 -2.29
C LEU A 15 32.18 14.73 -1.24
N GLU A 16 31.03 14.16 -1.60
CA GLU A 16 30.15 13.40 -0.71
C GLU A 16 30.95 12.55 0.29
N PRO A 17 30.54 12.50 1.57
CA PRO A 17 31.22 11.66 2.56
C PRO A 17 31.36 10.27 1.95
N ASN A 18 32.57 9.74 1.97
CA ASN A 18 32.93 8.44 1.40
C ASN A 18 32.18 7.34 2.19
N THR A 19 30.89 7.18 1.91
CA THR A 19 30.02 6.20 2.53
C THR A 19 30.46 4.86 1.99
N ARG A 20 31.04 4.03 2.86
CA ARG A 20 31.42 2.67 2.46
C ARG A 20 30.16 1.99 1.91
N PRO A 21 30.20 1.45 0.67
CA PRO A 21 29.03 0.79 0.11
C PRO A 21 28.61 -0.38 1.01
N ILE A 22 27.31 -0.47 1.29
CA ILE A 22 26.74 -1.52 2.16
C ILE A 22 27.06 -2.88 1.54
N SER A 23 27.63 -3.78 2.34
CA SER A 23 27.99 -5.12 1.86
C SER A 23 26.75 -6.01 1.72
N GLN A 24 26.83 -7.01 0.84
CA GLN A 24 25.74 -7.98 0.66
C GLN A 24 25.44 -8.79 1.91
N GLU A 25 26.45 -9.07 2.71
CA GLU A 25 26.29 -9.76 3.99
C GLU A 25 25.51 -8.91 5.00
N GLN A 26 25.84 -7.61 5.09
CA GLN A 26 25.11 -6.66 5.93
C GLN A 26 23.64 -6.56 5.52
N LEU A 27 23.35 -6.39 4.23
CA LEU A 27 21.97 -6.38 3.71
C LEU A 27 21.23 -7.68 4.02
N THR A 28 21.92 -8.83 3.92
CA THR A 28 21.31 -10.13 4.23
C THR A 28 20.91 -10.22 5.70
N LEU A 29 21.77 -9.76 6.62
CA LEU A 29 21.48 -9.75 8.05
C LEU A 29 20.36 -8.76 8.38
N GLU A 30 20.38 -7.59 7.74
CA GLU A 30 19.38 -6.54 7.93
C GLU A 30 17.99 -6.97 7.45
N VAL A 31 17.88 -7.49 6.21
CA VAL A 31 16.61 -8.00 5.67
C VAL A 31 16.05 -9.14 6.54
N LYS A 32 16.91 -10.02 7.07
CA LYS A 32 16.48 -11.07 8.01
C LYS A 32 15.95 -10.49 9.33
N SER A 33 16.62 -9.47 9.87
CA SER A 33 16.21 -8.79 11.09
C SER A 33 14.85 -8.11 10.92
N ILE A 34 14.69 -7.31 9.85
CA ILE A 34 13.43 -6.63 9.50
C ILE A 34 12.32 -7.66 9.31
N TYR A 35 12.57 -8.74 8.56
CA TYR A 35 11.55 -9.77 8.35
C TYR A 35 11.10 -10.44 9.67
N ALA A 36 12.01 -10.63 10.62
CA ALA A 36 11.68 -11.17 11.94
C ALA A 36 10.86 -10.17 12.79
N GLY A 37 11.11 -8.86 12.67
CA GLY A 37 10.30 -7.80 13.28
C GLY A 37 8.90 -7.72 12.67
N LEU A 38 8.84 -7.59 11.34
CA LEU A 38 7.63 -7.54 10.53
C LEU A 38 6.67 -8.69 10.86
N THR A 39 7.16 -9.93 10.85
CA THR A 39 6.31 -11.11 11.14
C THR A 39 5.69 -11.10 12.54
N LYS A 40 6.43 -10.60 13.55
CA LYS A 40 5.91 -10.45 14.92
C LYS A 40 4.82 -9.38 14.98
N ILE A 41 5.02 -8.25 14.34
CA ILE A 41 4.06 -7.13 14.34
C ILE A 41 2.81 -7.52 13.52
N GLU A 42 2.98 -8.18 12.39
CA GLU A 42 1.89 -8.69 11.57
C GLU A 42 1.01 -9.68 12.35
N ALA A 43 1.62 -10.62 13.08
CA ALA A 43 0.88 -11.55 13.94
C ALA A 43 0.02 -10.82 14.98
N LYS A 44 0.54 -9.73 15.58
CA LYS A 44 -0.23 -8.87 16.50
C LYS A 44 -1.40 -8.20 15.79
N CYS A 45 -1.20 -7.65 14.59
CA CYS A 45 -2.28 -7.03 13.80
C CYS A 45 -3.39 -8.03 13.45
N ILE A 46 -3.02 -9.27 13.09
CA ILE A 46 -3.98 -10.35 12.80
C ILE A 46 -4.80 -10.69 14.04
N HIS A 47 -4.13 -10.87 15.18
CA HIS A 47 -4.80 -11.21 16.44
C HIS A 47 -5.79 -10.12 16.87
N VAL A 48 -5.36 -8.86 16.79
CA VAL A 48 -6.19 -7.68 17.06
C VAL A 48 -7.39 -7.62 16.11
N ALA A 49 -7.17 -7.80 14.80
CA ALA A 49 -8.25 -7.79 13.82
C ALA A 49 -9.29 -8.89 14.06
N GLN A 50 -8.87 -10.05 14.56
CA GLN A 50 -9.77 -11.14 14.98
C GLN A 50 -10.54 -10.78 16.26
N ALA A 51 -9.85 -10.25 17.28
CA ALA A 51 -10.45 -9.87 18.56
C ALA A 51 -11.52 -8.77 18.40
N TYR A 52 -11.27 -7.80 17.53
CA TYR A 52 -12.19 -6.69 17.26
C TYR A 52 -13.04 -6.90 16.00
N GLY A 53 -13.00 -8.10 15.40
CA GLY A 53 -13.69 -8.42 14.15
C GLY A 53 -15.22 -8.38 14.27
N PHE A 54 -15.78 -8.64 15.44
CA PHE A 54 -17.22 -8.62 15.66
C PHE A 54 -17.55 -7.68 16.83
N PRO A 55 -18.17 -6.52 16.59
CA PRO A 55 -18.62 -5.66 17.67
C PRO A 55 -19.70 -6.39 18.47
N GLY A 56 -19.48 -6.61 19.77
CA GLY A 56 -20.58 -6.71 20.70
C GLY A 56 -21.31 -5.35 20.76
N PRO A 57 -22.62 -5.31 21.05
CA PRO A 57 -23.47 -4.12 20.88
C PRO A 57 -23.08 -2.88 21.70
N ASN A 58 -22.02 -2.91 22.52
CA ASN A 58 -21.65 -1.80 23.40
C ASN A 58 -20.13 -1.61 23.68
N SER A 59 -19.21 -2.16 22.88
CA SER A 59 -17.78 -1.90 23.12
C SER A 59 -17.32 -0.61 22.42
N LYS A 60 -17.60 0.56 23.01
CA LYS A 60 -16.87 1.79 22.65
C LYS A 60 -15.38 1.57 22.94
N LEU A 61 -14.53 1.85 21.95
CA LEU A 61 -13.09 1.77 22.11
C LEU A 61 -12.62 3.08 22.71
N ALA A 62 -11.87 3.04 23.81
CA ALA A 62 -11.29 4.27 24.36
C ALA A 62 -10.26 4.87 23.37
N ASN A 63 -10.07 6.19 23.39
CA ASN A 63 -9.14 6.87 22.49
C ASN A 63 -7.71 6.29 22.56
N ASP A 64 -7.24 5.91 23.74
CA ASP A 64 -5.93 5.28 23.92
C ASP A 64 -5.82 3.96 23.15
N HIS A 65 -6.91 3.19 23.05
CA HIS A 65 -6.93 1.98 22.24
C HIS A 65 -6.85 2.31 20.75
N TRP A 66 -7.58 3.33 20.28
CA TRP A 66 -7.48 3.78 18.89
C TRP A 66 -6.04 4.20 18.53
N GLN A 67 -5.40 4.98 19.39
CA GLN A 67 -4.01 5.41 19.19
C GLN A 67 -3.06 4.21 19.15
N ALA A 68 -3.22 3.24 20.06
CA ALA A 68 -2.39 2.03 20.07
C ALA A 68 -2.58 1.19 18.80
N LEU A 69 -3.82 1.06 18.30
CA LEU A 69 -4.11 0.34 17.06
C LEU A 69 -3.48 1.03 15.85
N ILE A 70 -3.61 2.35 15.76
CA ILE A 70 -3.03 3.15 14.69
C ILE A 70 -1.50 3.04 14.73
N ALA A 71 -0.89 3.21 15.89
CA ALA A 71 0.55 3.06 16.07
C ALA A 71 1.02 1.66 15.62
N LEU A 72 0.30 0.61 15.99
CA LEU A 72 0.61 -0.76 15.59
C LEU A 72 0.61 -0.92 14.05
N HIS A 73 -0.43 -0.42 13.38
CA HIS A 73 -0.53 -0.51 11.92
C HIS A 73 0.47 0.42 11.21
N HIS A 74 0.78 1.59 11.78
CA HIS A 74 1.85 2.47 11.28
C HIS A 74 3.19 1.73 11.30
N THR A 75 3.56 1.14 12.43
CA THR A 75 4.80 0.37 12.55
C THR A 75 4.84 -0.78 11.55
N LEU A 76 3.73 -1.50 11.36
CA LEU A 76 3.68 -2.58 10.36
C LEU A 76 3.96 -2.07 8.95
N LEU A 77 3.37 -0.95 8.54
CA LEU A 77 3.60 -0.39 7.20
C LEU A 77 5.03 0.11 7.02
N HIS A 78 5.63 0.70 8.06
CA HIS A 78 7.04 1.10 8.04
C HIS A 78 7.99 -0.10 7.94
N GLU A 79 7.75 -1.18 8.70
CA GLU A 79 8.56 -2.41 8.59
C GLU A 79 8.45 -3.06 7.20
N HIS A 80 7.26 -3.02 6.59
CA HIS A 80 7.10 -3.43 5.19
C HIS A 80 7.91 -2.53 4.24
N TYR A 81 7.85 -1.21 4.44
CA TYR A 81 8.59 -0.24 3.62
C TYR A 81 10.11 -0.48 3.71
N ASP A 82 10.63 -0.60 4.92
CA ASP A 82 12.04 -0.89 5.18
C ASP A 82 12.46 -2.23 4.57
N PHE A 83 11.60 -3.27 4.69
CA PHE A 83 11.85 -4.55 4.03
C PHE A 83 12.00 -4.40 2.51
N PHE A 84 11.13 -3.61 1.87
CA PHE A 84 11.22 -3.38 0.43
C PHE A 84 12.48 -2.60 0.06
N LEU A 85 12.82 -1.52 0.77
CA LEU A 85 14.04 -0.76 0.49
C LEU A 85 15.30 -1.61 0.65
N SER A 86 15.43 -2.33 1.76
CA SER A 86 16.62 -3.13 2.03
C SER A 86 16.72 -4.34 1.10
N SER A 87 15.59 -5.00 0.80
CA SER A 87 15.58 -6.17 -0.09
C SER A 87 15.72 -5.82 -1.57
N GLN A 88 15.39 -4.60 -2.00
CA GLN A 88 15.51 -4.13 -3.39
C GLN A 88 16.69 -3.18 -3.59
N TYR A 89 17.54 -3.03 -2.57
CA TYR A 89 18.72 -2.16 -2.63
C TYR A 89 19.64 -2.55 -3.79
N ALA A 90 20.33 -1.56 -4.37
CA ALA A 90 21.11 -1.75 -5.60
C ALA A 90 22.21 -2.81 -5.47
N SER A 91 22.84 -2.94 -4.29
CA SER A 91 23.87 -3.96 -4.03
C SER A 91 23.31 -5.30 -3.55
N ALA A 92 22.00 -5.42 -3.32
CA ALA A 92 21.37 -6.66 -2.85
C ALA A 92 21.48 -7.77 -3.90
N SER A 93 21.58 -9.02 -3.44
CA SER A 93 21.70 -10.17 -4.33
C SER A 93 20.36 -10.49 -5.01
N PRO A 94 20.38 -11.18 -6.17
CA PRO A 94 19.13 -11.58 -6.85
C PRO A 94 18.22 -12.46 -5.98
N SER A 95 18.78 -13.22 -5.02
CA SER A 95 17.98 -14.01 -4.08
C SER A 95 17.24 -13.13 -3.06
N LEU A 96 17.84 -12.03 -2.60
CA LEU A 96 17.18 -11.03 -1.75
C LEU A 96 16.06 -10.31 -2.51
N HIS A 97 16.30 -9.91 -3.75
CA HIS A 97 15.29 -9.25 -4.60
C HIS A 97 14.01 -10.09 -4.73
N ARG A 98 14.14 -11.42 -4.83
CA ARG A 98 13.01 -12.34 -4.98
C ARG A 98 12.25 -12.63 -3.68
N LEU A 99 12.74 -12.23 -2.51
CA LEU A 99 12.10 -12.56 -1.23
C LEU A 99 10.72 -11.93 -1.09
N ALA A 100 10.55 -10.70 -1.57
CA ALA A 100 9.27 -10.00 -1.54
C ALA A 100 8.16 -10.81 -2.25
N SER A 101 8.44 -11.34 -3.43
CA SER A 101 7.51 -12.22 -4.16
C SER A 101 7.38 -13.58 -3.49
N LYS A 102 8.50 -14.20 -3.08
CA LYS A 102 8.50 -15.54 -2.46
C LYS A 102 7.67 -15.61 -1.18
N TYR A 103 7.67 -14.54 -0.39
CA TYR A 103 6.92 -14.47 0.87
C TYR A 103 5.62 -13.68 0.76
N SER A 104 5.20 -13.35 -0.47
CA SER A 104 3.97 -12.61 -0.76
C SER A 104 3.84 -11.32 0.05
N ILE A 105 4.95 -10.60 0.21
CA ILE A 105 5.03 -9.40 1.05
C ILE A 105 4.03 -8.32 0.63
N PRO A 106 3.84 -8.00 -0.68
CA PRO A 106 2.82 -7.03 -1.09
C PRO A 106 1.41 -7.43 -0.66
N ALA A 107 1.01 -8.68 -0.95
CA ALA A 107 -0.32 -9.18 -0.62
C ALA A 107 -0.58 -9.23 0.89
N ARG A 108 0.44 -9.59 1.68
CA ARG A 108 0.40 -9.58 3.14
C ARG A 108 0.26 -8.17 3.71
N MET A 109 1.04 -7.22 3.20
CA MET A 109 0.95 -5.80 3.57
C MET A 109 -0.45 -5.26 3.34
N TRP A 110 -1.04 -5.55 2.17
CA TRP A 110 -2.41 -5.15 1.87
C TRP A 110 -3.41 -5.80 2.81
N LYS A 111 -3.40 -7.13 2.91
CA LYS A 111 -4.41 -7.89 3.66
C LYS A 111 -4.36 -7.61 5.16
N HIS A 112 -3.16 -7.66 5.75
CA HIS A 112 -2.97 -7.62 7.20
C HIS A 112 -2.62 -6.24 7.72
N GLY A 113 -1.97 -5.40 6.91
CA GLY A 113 -1.57 -4.04 7.28
C GLY A 113 -2.63 -2.99 6.96
N ILE A 114 -3.28 -3.07 5.79
CA ILE A 114 -4.16 -2.00 5.29
C ILE A 114 -5.64 -2.40 5.38
N HIS A 115 -6.04 -3.42 4.65
CA HIS A 115 -7.44 -3.79 4.44
C HIS A 115 -8.12 -4.26 5.73
N SER A 116 -7.48 -5.13 6.52
CA SER A 116 -8.00 -5.57 7.82
C SER A 116 -8.34 -4.37 8.73
N PHE A 117 -7.45 -3.38 8.79
CA PHE A 117 -7.62 -2.21 9.65
C PHE A 117 -8.66 -1.23 9.11
N LEU A 118 -8.66 -0.97 7.80
CA LEU A 118 -9.71 -0.17 7.15
C LEU A 118 -11.10 -0.78 7.38
N ASN A 119 -11.23 -2.11 7.38
CA ASN A 119 -12.48 -2.78 7.71
C ASN A 119 -12.87 -2.61 9.18
N LEU A 120 -11.91 -2.71 10.12
CA LEU A 120 -12.14 -2.47 11.54
C LEU A 120 -12.63 -1.03 11.76
N LEU A 121 -11.94 -0.05 11.18
CA LEU A 121 -12.31 1.37 11.24
C LEU A 121 -13.70 1.58 10.64
N ARG A 122 -13.97 1.07 9.43
CA ARG A 122 -15.26 1.24 8.75
C ARG A 122 -16.45 0.73 9.58
N ARG A 123 -16.30 -0.38 10.30
CA ARG A 123 -17.36 -0.96 11.16
C ARG A 123 -17.70 -0.10 12.37
N ARG A 124 -16.83 0.86 12.72
CA ARG A 124 -16.98 1.75 13.88
C ARG A 124 -17.30 3.19 13.48
N LEU A 125 -17.67 3.43 12.22
CA LEU A 125 -18.15 4.75 11.81
C LEU A 125 -19.48 5.08 12.52
N PRO A 126 -19.71 6.35 12.90
CA PRO A 126 -18.88 7.52 12.61
C PRO A 126 -17.71 7.77 13.59
N GLU A 127 -17.64 7.05 14.71
CA GLU A 127 -16.64 7.27 15.78
C GLU A 127 -15.19 7.21 15.29
N SER A 128 -14.92 6.34 14.32
CA SER A 128 -13.58 6.10 13.78
C SER A 128 -13.19 7.00 12.60
N LEU A 129 -14.01 7.98 12.22
CA LEU A 129 -13.85 8.71 10.94
C LEU A 129 -12.48 9.38 10.83
N ASP A 130 -12.08 10.20 11.81
CA ASP A 130 -10.82 10.93 11.77
C ASP A 130 -9.60 10.00 11.72
N TYR A 131 -9.67 8.89 12.46
CA TYR A 131 -8.65 7.84 12.44
C TYR A 131 -8.56 7.14 11.08
N MET A 132 -9.71 6.86 10.45
CA MET A 132 -9.76 6.28 9.11
C MET A 132 -9.19 7.21 8.05
N LEU A 133 -9.48 8.51 8.15
CA LEU A 133 -8.95 9.53 7.25
C LEU A 133 -7.43 9.64 7.36
N ALA A 134 -6.91 9.74 8.59
CA ALA A 134 -5.48 9.81 8.86
C ALA A 134 -4.75 8.56 8.35
N PHE A 135 -5.30 7.37 8.63
CA PHE A 135 -4.70 6.11 8.21
C PHE A 135 -4.68 5.93 6.69
N ILE A 136 -5.76 6.29 5.98
CA ILE A 136 -5.77 6.26 4.51
C ILE A 136 -4.68 7.16 3.94
N TYR A 137 -4.50 8.35 4.52
CA TYR A 137 -3.48 9.28 4.04
C TYR A 137 -2.06 8.71 4.23
N LEU A 138 -1.75 8.14 5.40
CA LEU A 138 -0.47 7.47 5.61
C LEU A 138 -0.27 6.30 4.64
N ALA A 139 -1.25 5.40 4.54
CA ALA A 139 -1.15 4.25 3.65
C ALA A 139 -0.92 4.70 2.20
N TYR A 140 -1.61 5.76 1.75
CA TYR A 140 -1.41 6.33 0.43
C TYR A 140 0.02 6.88 0.25
N GLN A 141 0.55 7.60 1.24
CA GLN A 141 1.92 8.11 1.19
C GLN A 141 2.96 6.98 1.09
N ILE A 142 2.82 5.93 1.90
CA ILE A 142 3.74 4.78 1.85
C ILE A 142 3.62 4.03 0.52
N MET A 143 2.40 3.83 0.00
CA MET A 143 2.19 3.20 -1.31
C MET A 143 2.76 4.03 -2.46
N ALA A 144 2.59 5.36 -2.41
CA ALA A 144 3.15 6.25 -3.42
C ALA A 144 4.69 6.25 -3.38
N LEU A 145 5.28 6.20 -2.19
CA LEU A 145 6.72 6.10 -2.03
C LEU A 145 7.26 4.77 -2.57
N LEU A 146 6.59 3.65 -2.28
CA LEU A 146 6.93 2.34 -2.86
C LEU A 146 6.77 2.31 -4.38
N TYR A 147 5.75 2.99 -4.91
CA TYR A 147 5.56 3.15 -6.36
C TYR A 147 6.77 3.81 -7.03
N GLU A 148 7.30 4.88 -6.43
CA GLU A 148 8.46 5.61 -6.96
C GLU A 148 9.81 4.88 -6.73
N THR A 149 9.95 4.18 -5.60
CA THR A 149 11.24 3.61 -5.17
C THR A 149 11.42 2.14 -5.51
N VAL A 150 10.33 1.39 -5.72
CA VAL A 150 10.36 -0.06 -5.92
C VAL A 150 9.48 -0.44 -7.13
N PRO A 151 9.98 -0.20 -8.36
CA PRO A 151 9.22 -0.41 -9.60
C PRO A 151 8.93 -1.89 -9.89
N THR A 152 9.62 -2.83 -9.25
CA THR A 152 9.41 -4.28 -9.41
C THR A 152 7.94 -4.70 -9.19
N PHE A 153 7.19 -3.97 -8.36
CA PHE A 153 5.79 -4.25 -8.03
C PHE A 153 4.86 -3.11 -8.46
N GLU A 154 5.25 -2.33 -9.48
CA GLU A 154 4.52 -1.13 -9.91
C GLU A 154 3.02 -1.38 -10.15
N ASP A 155 2.68 -2.51 -10.78
CA ASP A 155 1.29 -2.87 -11.09
C ASP A 155 0.47 -3.09 -9.81
N THR A 156 1.08 -3.72 -8.80
CA THR A 156 0.48 -3.94 -7.47
C THR A 156 0.29 -2.62 -6.73
N TRP A 157 1.29 -1.73 -6.75
CA TRP A 157 1.18 -0.41 -6.11
C TRP A 157 0.12 0.47 -6.77
N THR A 158 0.04 0.41 -8.10
CA THR A 158 -0.99 1.10 -8.90
C THR A 158 -2.39 0.68 -8.46
N GLU A 159 -2.62 -0.62 -8.27
CA GLU A 159 -3.90 -1.13 -7.76
C GLU A 159 -4.20 -0.64 -6.34
N TYR A 160 -3.24 -0.78 -5.42
CA TYR A 160 -3.43 -0.39 -4.01
C TYR A 160 -3.71 1.12 -3.86
N LEU A 161 -3.07 1.97 -4.67
CA LEU A 161 -3.33 3.41 -4.71
C LEU A 161 -4.75 3.71 -5.24
N GLY A 162 -5.21 2.96 -6.24
CA GLY A 162 -6.59 3.02 -6.73
C GLY A 162 -7.61 2.63 -5.65
N ASP A 163 -7.35 1.53 -4.94
CA ASP A 163 -8.21 1.03 -3.89
C ASP A 163 -8.28 1.98 -2.68
N LEU A 164 -7.15 2.54 -2.25
CA LEU A 164 -7.11 3.58 -1.22
C LEU A 164 -7.93 4.81 -1.64
N GLY A 165 -7.84 5.21 -2.92
CA GLY A 165 -8.68 6.25 -3.48
C GLY A 165 -10.18 5.93 -3.40
N ARG A 166 -10.57 4.67 -3.66
CA ARG A 166 -11.97 4.23 -3.50
C ARG A 166 -12.44 4.22 -2.05
N TYR A 167 -11.61 3.75 -1.11
CA TYR A 167 -11.95 3.82 0.32
C TYR A 167 -12.21 5.26 0.73
N ARG A 168 -11.36 6.19 0.29
CA ARG A 168 -11.49 7.60 0.60
C ARG A 168 -12.72 8.25 -0.02
N MET A 169 -13.03 7.88 -1.27
CA MET A 169 -14.25 8.28 -1.98
C MET A 169 -15.52 7.83 -1.23
N ALA A 170 -15.50 6.66 -0.59
CA ALA A 170 -16.68 6.09 0.04
C ALA A 170 -17.05 6.71 1.40
N ILE A 171 -16.08 7.30 2.10
CA ILE A 171 -16.28 7.81 3.47
C ILE A 171 -16.61 9.31 3.55
N GLU A 172 -16.25 10.12 2.55
CA GLU A 172 -16.47 11.58 2.62
C GLU A 172 -17.26 12.12 1.42
N ASP A 173 -18.23 12.98 1.72
CA ASP A 173 -19.13 13.54 0.71
C ASP A 173 -18.54 14.73 -0.05
N LYS A 174 -17.74 15.57 0.63
CA LYS A 174 -17.13 16.79 0.05
C LYS A 174 -16.09 16.45 -1.02
N ASP A 175 -15.14 15.58 -0.68
CA ASP A 175 -14.02 15.23 -1.55
C ASP A 175 -14.28 14.01 -2.43
N ARG A 176 -15.52 13.48 -2.44
CA ARG A 176 -15.90 12.28 -3.18
C ARG A 176 -15.48 12.35 -4.65
N LYS A 177 -15.76 13.47 -5.33
CA LYS A 177 -15.44 13.64 -6.76
C LYS A 177 -13.93 13.63 -7.00
N ARG A 178 -13.16 14.27 -6.11
CA ARG A 178 -11.70 14.31 -6.18
C ARG A 178 -11.12 12.91 -6.06
N TRP A 179 -11.53 12.15 -5.04
CA TRP A 179 -11.04 10.80 -4.80
C TRP A 179 -11.53 9.78 -5.83
N ALA A 180 -12.72 9.98 -6.40
CA ALA A 180 -13.17 9.24 -7.58
C ALA A 180 -12.25 9.48 -8.80
N GLY A 181 -11.76 10.71 -8.97
CA GLY A 181 -10.77 11.06 -9.99
C GLY A 181 -9.42 10.37 -9.75
N VAL A 182 -8.91 10.42 -8.50
CA VAL A 182 -7.67 9.75 -8.10
C VAL A 182 -7.74 8.23 -8.32
N ALA A 183 -8.82 7.58 -7.88
CA ALA A 183 -9.00 6.14 -8.10
C ALA A 183 -9.04 5.82 -9.60
N ARG A 184 -9.78 6.62 -10.38
CA ARG A 184 -9.89 6.44 -11.83
C ARG A 184 -8.54 6.60 -12.53
N SER A 185 -7.72 7.59 -12.14
CA SER A 185 -6.42 7.80 -12.76
C SER A 185 -5.49 6.60 -12.53
N TRP A 186 -5.50 6.03 -11.32
CA TRP A 186 -4.68 4.86 -11.02
C TRP A 186 -5.13 3.61 -11.78
N TYR A 187 -6.42 3.29 -11.78
CA TYR A 187 -6.90 2.13 -12.54
C TYR A 187 -6.75 2.30 -14.06
N SER A 188 -6.93 3.52 -14.58
CA SER A 188 -6.70 3.80 -16.01
C SER A 188 -5.23 3.56 -16.36
N LYS A 189 -4.30 4.08 -15.53
CA LYS A 189 -2.86 3.82 -15.69
C LYS A 189 -2.52 2.33 -15.67
N GLY A 190 -3.12 1.56 -14.77
CA GLY A 190 -2.94 0.11 -14.70
C GLY A 190 -3.46 -0.61 -15.96
N VAL A 191 -4.63 -0.21 -16.46
CA VAL A 191 -5.22 -0.74 -17.70
C VAL A 191 -4.38 -0.37 -18.93
N ASP A 192 -3.92 0.88 -19.04
CA ASP A 192 -3.10 1.35 -20.15
C ASP A 192 -1.80 0.56 -20.25
N LYS A 193 -1.23 0.18 -19.10
CA LYS A 193 -0.01 -0.62 -19.01
C LYS A 193 -0.25 -2.10 -19.26
N ASN A 194 -1.32 -2.68 -18.71
CA ASN A 194 -1.67 -4.08 -18.89
C ASN A 194 -3.16 -4.25 -19.24
N PRO A 195 -3.52 -4.11 -20.53
CA PRO A 195 -4.91 -4.16 -20.97
C PRO A 195 -5.57 -5.53 -20.78
N SER A 196 -4.80 -6.57 -20.45
CA SER A 196 -5.31 -7.95 -20.29
C SER A 196 -5.86 -8.25 -18.90
N VAL A 197 -5.83 -7.28 -17.98
CA VAL A 197 -6.24 -7.45 -16.58
C VAL A 197 -7.70 -7.03 -16.37
N GLY A 198 -8.60 -8.00 -16.36
CA GLY A 198 -10.05 -7.75 -16.30
C GLY A 198 -10.56 -7.02 -15.05
N TYR A 199 -10.00 -7.29 -13.86
CA TYR A 199 -10.51 -6.73 -12.61
C TYR A 199 -10.29 -5.20 -12.49
N LEU A 200 -9.27 -4.64 -13.14
CA LEU A 200 -9.07 -3.19 -13.16
C LEU A 200 -10.20 -2.49 -13.95
N TYR A 201 -10.67 -3.10 -15.03
CA TYR A 201 -11.86 -2.63 -15.74
C TYR A 201 -13.12 -2.72 -14.88
N HIS A 202 -13.27 -3.77 -14.07
CA HIS A 202 -14.37 -3.86 -13.11
C HIS A 202 -14.40 -2.66 -12.15
N HIS A 203 -13.24 -2.24 -11.64
CA HIS A 203 -13.15 -1.05 -10.78
C HIS A 203 -13.50 0.25 -11.54
N LEU A 204 -13.03 0.40 -12.78
CA LEU A 204 -13.41 1.53 -13.64
C LEU A 204 -14.92 1.56 -13.91
N ALA A 205 -15.57 0.40 -14.10
CA ALA A 205 -17.01 0.31 -14.29
C ALA A 205 -17.79 0.81 -13.07
N ILE A 206 -17.35 0.46 -11.85
CA ILE A 206 -17.94 0.97 -10.60
C ILE A 206 -17.82 2.50 -10.53
N LEU A 207 -16.69 3.06 -10.93
CA LEU A 207 -16.44 4.51 -10.95
C LEU A 207 -17.19 5.25 -12.08
N ALA A 208 -17.61 4.53 -13.12
CA ALA A 208 -18.34 5.06 -14.27
C ALA A 208 -19.88 5.07 -14.09
N ARG A 209 -20.41 4.82 -12.90
CA ARG A 209 -21.87 4.71 -12.62
C ARG A 209 -22.77 5.86 -13.11
N LEU A 210 -22.21 7.03 -13.41
CA LEU A 210 -22.96 8.19 -13.93
C LEU A 210 -22.96 8.25 -15.47
N ASN A 211 -22.25 7.34 -16.14
CA ASN A 211 -22.16 7.22 -17.59
C ASN A 211 -22.40 5.76 -17.99
N ALA A 212 -23.64 5.43 -18.35
CA ALA A 212 -24.07 4.06 -18.63
C ALA A 212 -23.29 3.41 -19.80
N LEU A 213 -22.97 4.17 -20.85
CA LEU A 213 -22.20 3.65 -21.99
C LEU A 213 -20.77 3.28 -21.57
N GLN A 214 -20.11 4.17 -20.83
CA GLN A 214 -18.77 3.92 -20.33
C GLN A 214 -18.74 2.78 -19.30
N GLN A 215 -19.75 2.69 -18.44
CA GLN A 215 -19.90 1.60 -17.48
C GLN A 215 -20.10 0.25 -18.18
N LEU A 216 -20.97 0.18 -19.19
CA LEU A 216 -21.18 -1.03 -19.99
C LEU A 216 -19.91 -1.46 -20.71
N TYR A 217 -19.20 -0.52 -21.32
CA TYR A 217 -17.90 -0.78 -21.95
C TYR A 217 -16.92 -1.43 -20.96
N TYR A 218 -16.72 -0.84 -19.79
CA TYR A 218 -15.79 -1.38 -18.81
C TYR A 218 -16.22 -2.74 -18.24
N TYR A 219 -17.51 -2.98 -18.02
CA TYR A 219 -17.97 -4.31 -17.61
C TYR A 219 -17.76 -5.35 -18.72
N ALA A 220 -17.99 -5.00 -19.98
CA ALA A 220 -17.72 -5.89 -21.10
C ALA A 220 -16.23 -6.27 -21.17
N GLN A 221 -15.32 -5.29 -21.07
CA GLN A 221 -13.87 -5.53 -21.04
C GLN A 221 -13.47 -6.43 -19.85
N SER A 222 -14.05 -6.18 -18.67
CA SER A 222 -13.79 -6.99 -17.48
C SER A 222 -14.14 -8.47 -17.65
N LEU A 223 -15.12 -8.80 -18.51
CA LEU A 223 -15.57 -10.17 -18.75
C LEU A 223 -14.79 -10.86 -19.87
N THR A 224 -14.25 -10.10 -20.83
CA THR A 224 -13.50 -10.63 -21.97
C THR A 224 -12.02 -10.88 -21.66
N TYR A 225 -11.47 -10.19 -20.67
CA TYR A 225 -10.07 -10.31 -20.28
C TYR A 225 -9.83 -11.33 -19.16
N VAL A 226 -8.63 -11.92 -19.15
CA VAL A 226 -8.27 -13.00 -18.23
C VAL A 226 -8.22 -12.47 -16.79
N SER A 227 -8.92 -13.15 -15.87
CA SER A 227 -8.76 -12.96 -14.43
C SER A 227 -7.66 -13.88 -13.89
N ILE A 228 -6.39 -13.50 -14.03
CA ILE A 228 -5.31 -14.11 -13.22
C ILE A 228 -5.29 -13.37 -11.87
N GLY A 229 -5.48 -14.12 -10.78
CA GLY A 229 -5.89 -13.65 -9.44
C GLY A 229 -5.03 -12.56 -8.77
N SER A 230 -5.54 -11.85 -7.76
CA SER A 230 -5.96 -12.44 -6.48
C SER A 230 -7.05 -11.62 -5.77
N PHE A 231 -8.11 -12.31 -5.33
CA PHE A 231 -9.02 -11.98 -4.22
C PHE A 231 -8.96 -10.53 -3.65
N VAL A 232 -9.85 -9.65 -4.12
CA VAL A 232 -10.39 -8.54 -3.31
C VAL A 232 -11.89 -8.40 -3.59
N LEU A 233 -12.65 -8.46 -2.49
CA LEU A 233 -14.09 -8.26 -2.42
C LEU A 233 -14.57 -7.10 -3.32
N ALA A 234 -15.51 -7.41 -4.21
CA ALA A 234 -16.41 -6.42 -4.77
C ALA A 234 -17.25 -5.83 -3.63
N PHE A 235 -16.73 -4.81 -2.93
CA PHE A 235 -17.52 -4.01 -2.02
C PHE A 235 -18.47 -3.14 -2.84
N HIS A 236 -19.73 -3.60 -2.91
CA HIS A 236 -20.86 -2.74 -3.24
C HIS A 236 -21.04 -1.76 -2.07
N PHE A 237 -20.58 -0.52 -2.23
CA PHE A 237 -20.98 0.59 -1.37
C PHE A 237 -22.43 0.97 -1.72
N GLY A 238 -23.37 0.11 -1.33
CA GLY A 238 -24.79 0.45 -1.28
C GLY A 238 -25.05 1.25 -0.01
N ARG A 239 -25.40 2.54 -0.16
CA ARG A 239 -26.14 3.24 0.89
C ARG A 239 -27.52 2.58 0.94
N HIS A 240 -27.83 1.89 2.02
CA HIS A 240 -29.20 1.79 2.52
C HIS A 240 -29.37 2.88 3.57
#